data_AF-A0A6L4Z5X5-F1
#
_entry.id   AF-A0A6L4Z5X5-F1
#
_cell.length_a   1.000
_cell.length_b   1.000
_cell.length_c   1.000
_cell.angle_alpha   90.00
_cell.angle_beta   90.00
_cell.angle_gamma   90.00
#
_symmetry.space_group_name_H-M   'P 1'
#
loop_
_entity.id
_entity.type
_entity.pdbx_description
1 polymer ?
#
loop_
_entity_poly.entity_id
_entity_poly.type
_entity_poly.pdbx_seq_one_letter_code
_entity_poly.pdbx_strand_id
1 'polypeptide(L)' 'MISNVIAGIIGPQEIIVILIIVLLLFGGKKIPELMKGLGKGMSEFKKASKEDYGEEKPVEKASLKS' A
#
# COMPACT_ATOMS: atom_id res chain seq x y z
N MET A 1 8.58 -8.66 -34.63
CA MET A 1 7.58 -9.02 -33.61
C MET A 1 8.14 -9.84 -32.45
N ILE A 2 9.18 -10.67 -32.64
CA ILE A 2 9.79 -11.47 -31.56
C ILE A 2 10.78 -10.66 -30.70
N SER A 3 11.40 -9.61 -31.27
CA SER A 3 12.44 -8.81 -30.59
C SER A 3 11.96 -7.99 -29.38
N ASN A 4 10.67 -7.69 -29.26
CA ASN A 4 10.12 -6.95 -28.10
C ASN A 4 9.90 -7.84 -26.87
N VAL A 5 9.95 -9.17 -27.03
CA VAL A 5 9.66 -10.13 -25.95
C VAL A 5 10.88 -10.34 -25.04
N ILE A 6 12.09 -10.05 -25.52
CA ILE A 6 13.34 -10.44 -24.85
C ILE A 6 14.12 -9.23 -24.33
N ALA A 7 13.91 -8.03 -24.89
CA ALA A 7 14.69 -6.83 -24.53
C ALA A 7 14.05 -5.92 -23.46
N GLY A 8 12.82 -6.20 -23.01
CA GLY A 8 12.09 -5.40 -22.01
C GLY A 8 11.70 -6.26 -20.81
N ILE A 9 12.63 -6.45 -19.88
CA ILE A 9 12.59 -7.52 -18.87
C ILE A 9 11.35 -7.49 -17.95
N ILE A 10 10.64 -6.36 -17.80
CA ILE A 10 9.26 -6.32 -17.28
C ILE A 10 8.53 -5.15 -17.96
N GLY A 11 7.89 -5.40 -19.11
CA GLY A 11 7.03 -4.41 -19.74
C GLY A 11 5.71 -4.22 -18.97
N PRO A 12 5.02 -3.08 -19.12
CA PRO A 12 3.69 -2.87 -18.54
C PRO A 12 2.67 -3.92 -19.04
N GLN A 13 2.92 -4.53 -20.20
CA GLN A 13 2.09 -5.59 -20.77
C GLN A 13 2.19 -6.90 -19.98
N GLU A 14 3.39 -7.38 -19.65
CA GLU A 14 3.59 -8.56 -18.79
C GLU A 14 2.99 -8.36 -17.39
N ILE A 15 3.17 -7.17 -16.79
CA ILE A 15 2.57 -6.83 -15.49
C ILE A 15 1.05 -6.96 -15.55
N ILE A 16 0.42 -6.48 -16.62
CA ILE A 16 -1.03 -6.60 -16.83
C ILE A 16 -1.47 -8.06 -16.93
N VAL A 17 -0.73 -8.89 -17.66
CA VAL A 17 -1.05 -10.32 -17.79
C VAL A 17 -0.94 -11.03 -16.43
N ILE A 18 0.12 -10.75 -15.67
CA ILE A 18 0.30 -11.30 -14.31
C ILE A 18 -0.84 -10.84 -13.39
N LEU A 19 -1.19 -9.55 -13.43
CA LEU A 19 -2.30 -9.00 -12.65
C LEU A 19 -3.61 -9.71 -12.97
N ILE A 20 -3.91 -9.97 -14.24
CA ILE A 20 -5.11 -10.70 -14.65
C ILE A 20 -5.10 -12.12 -14.08
N ILE A 21 -3.99 -12.85 -14.16
CA ILE A 21 -3.87 -14.21 -13.60
C ILE A 21 -4.10 -14.19 -12.09
N VAL A 22 -3.44 -13.29 -11.37
CA VAL A 22 -3.62 -13.12 -9.92
C VAL A 22 -5.08 -12.77 -9.59
N LEU A 23 -5.71 -11.90 -10.39
CA LEU A 23 -7.09 -11.51 -10.19
C LEU A 23 -8.08 -12.66 -10.45
N LEU A 24 -7.77 -13.57 -11.37
CA LEU A 24 -8.57 -14.77 -11.63
C LEU A 24 -8.42 -15.81 -10.51
N LEU A 25 -7.20 -16.00 -9.99
CA LEU A 25 -6.94 -16.96 -8.91
C LEU A 25 -7.49 -16.50 -7.56
N PHE A 26 -7.26 -15.24 -7.21
CA PHE A 26 -7.69 -14.69 -5.92
C PHE A 26 -9.04 -13.98 -5.99
N GLY A 27 -9.50 -13.56 -7.17
CA GLY A 27 -10.70 -12.75 -7.34
C GLY A 27 -10.45 -11.26 -7.06
N GLY A 28 -11.11 -10.38 -7.82
CA GLY A 28 -10.95 -8.92 -7.69
C GLY A 28 -11.35 -8.31 -6.35
N LYS A 29 -12.06 -9.07 -5.50
CA LYS A 29 -12.49 -8.62 -4.17
C LYS A 29 -11.49 -8.97 -3.06
N LYS A 30 -10.69 -10.05 -3.20
CA LYS A 30 -9.77 -10.48 -2.13
C LYS A 30 -8.56 -9.57 -1.97
N ILE A 31 -7.99 -9.05 -3.06
CA ILE A 31 -6.86 -8.10 -3.01
C ILE A 31 -7.22 -6.85 -2.17
N PRO A 32 -8.31 -6.10 -2.45
CA PRO A 32 -8.65 -4.92 -1.65
C PRO A 32 -9.10 -5.26 -0.23
N GLU A 33 -9.68 -6.44 0.01
CA GLU A 33 -10.04 -6.91 1.35
C GLU A 33 -8.80 -7.19 2.21
N LEU A 34 -7.80 -7.87 1.65
CA LEU A 34 -6.50 -8.10 2.29
C LEU A 34 -5.76 -6.79 2.54
N MET A 35 -5.73 -5.87 1.56
CA MET A 35 -5.12 -4.55 1.72
C MET A 35 -5.79 -3.72 2.82
N LYS A 36 -7.12 -3.78 2.95
CA LYS A 36 -7.84 -3.10 4.04
C LYS A 36 -7.49 -3.67 5.40
N GLY A 37 -7.37 -5.01 5.53
CA GLY A 37 -6.94 -5.67 6.76
C GLY A 37 -5.50 -5.29 7.14
N LEU A 38 -4.56 -5.45 6.20
CA LEU A 38 -3.15 -5.07 6.36
C LEU A 38 -2.99 -3.58 6.68
N GLY A 39 -3.74 -2.70 6.01
CA GLY A 39 -3.69 -1.25 6.22
C GLY A 39 -4.16 -0.85 7.62
N LYS A 40 -5.20 -1.48 8.14
CA LYS A 40 -5.65 -1.28 9.53
C LYS A 40 -4.59 -1.76 10.53
N GLY A 41 -4.08 -2.98 10.36
CA GLY A 41 -3.03 -3.52 11.22
C GLY A 41 -1.75 -2.67 11.22
N MET A 42 -1.30 -2.22 10.04
CA MET A 42 -0.14 -1.32 9.91
C MET A 42 -0.40 0.06 10.55
N SER A 43 -1.64 0.57 10.48
CA SER A 43 -2.02 1.82 11.12
C SER A 43 -2.02 1.72 12.64
N GLU A 44 -2.55 0.63 13.19
CA GLU A 44 -2.54 0.34 14.63
C GLU A 44 -1.12 0.09 15.12
N PHE A 45 -0.32 -0.68 14.38
CA PHE A 45 1.10 -0.91 14.67
C PHE A 45 1.86 0.41 14.72
N LYS A 46 1.67 1.29 13.72
CA LYS A 46 2.29 2.63 13.70
C LYS A 46 1.85 3.53 14.86
N LYS A 47 0.60 3.41 15.32
CA LYS A 47 0.09 4.18 16.47
C LYS A 47 0.70 3.67 17.77
N ALA A 48 0.68 2.35 17.99
CA ALA A 48 1.28 1.72 19.16
C ALA A 48 2.79 2.01 19.23
N SER A 49 3.52 1.91 18.12
CA SER A 49 4.94 2.30 18.09
C SER A 49 5.13 3.78 18.42
N LYS A 50 4.24 4.69 18.01
CA LYS A 50 4.30 6.11 18.34
C LYS A 50 3.90 6.43 19.79
N GLU A 51 3.15 5.56 20.46
CA GLU A 51 2.84 5.70 21.88
C GLU A 51 3.99 5.17 22.76
N ASP A 52 4.72 4.15 22.31
CA ASP A 52 5.87 3.56 23.01
C ASP A 52 7.14 4.45 22.93
N TYR A 53 7.38 5.08 21.77
CA TYR A 53 8.34 6.19 21.68
C TYR A 53 7.59 7.47 21.99
N GLY A 54 7.59 7.92 23.24
CA GLY A 54 6.86 9.08 23.76
C GLY A 54 7.09 10.40 23.00
N GLU A 55 6.60 10.48 21.77
CA GLU A 55 6.47 11.71 21.03
C GLU A 55 5.12 12.31 21.37
N GLU A 56 5.15 13.18 22.39
CA GLU A 56 4.12 14.17 22.62
C GLU A 56 3.76 14.85 21.30
N LYS A 57 2.47 14.85 20.98
CA LYS A 57 1.93 15.64 19.88
C LYS A 57 2.44 17.07 20.02
N PRO A 58 2.87 17.75 18.94
CA PRO A 58 3.21 19.15 19.03
C PRO A 58 1.96 19.92 19.45
N VAL A 59 1.97 20.36 20.71
CA VAL A 59 1.09 21.38 21.26
C VAL A 59 1.53 22.70 20.63
N GLU A 60 1.10 23.00 19.41
CA GLU A 60 1.26 24.37 18.93
C GLU A 60 0.30 24.72 17.79
N LYS A 61 -0.29 25.91 17.91
CA LYS A 61 -0.94 26.74 16.89
C LYS A 61 -2.46 26.56 16.71
N ALA A 62 -3.25 26.98 17.71
CA ALA A 62 -4.60 27.50 17.46
C ALA A 62 -5.23 28.38 18.58
N SER A 63 -4.49 28.93 19.57
CA SER A 63 -5.14 29.75 20.62
C SER A 63 -4.33 30.96 21.14
N LEU A 64 -3.31 31.42 20.41
CA LEU A 64 -2.65 32.70 20.72
C LEU A 64 -2.56 33.55 19.46
N LYS A 65 -3.67 34.22 19.11
CA LYS A 65 -3.66 35.57 18.53
C LYS A 65 -5.06 36.18 18.60
N SER A 66 -5.54 36.37 19.82
CA SER A 66 -6.46 37.46 20.19
C SER A 66 -5.63 38.70 20.49
#